data_AF-A0A8T1ER66-F1
#
_entry.id   AF-A0A8T1ER66-F1
#
_cell.length_a   1.000
_cell.length_b   1.000
_cell.length_c   1.000
_cell.angle_alpha   90.00
_cell.angle_beta   90.00
_cell.angle_gamma   90.00
#
_symmetry.space_group_name_H-M   'P 1'
#
loop_
_entity.id
_entity.type
_entity.pdbx_description
1 polymer ?
#
loop_
_entity_poly.entity_id
_entity_poly.type
_entity_poly.pdbx_seq_one_letter_code
_entity_poly.pdbx_strand_id
1 'polypeptide(L)'
;MSRATAYRLCKAGDPSLPARGGARASVVKCTDEIVKAMEGYLDAECMLTLTQLADKVQEEFGVELSTSTISAKLATKLITLKQPTTCNNEVNKMKRFLFAQQFVEHQAKGDYIVYYDETNYNLFCMHSQGRAAKGKLSVEDGLVLYQLQRGSIRMDVNAAFVKSIYEAVKNSETYRNFYGGKSVVTVLDNAPAHNQTETRLVEELGEHSDLVLLRLGPYSPMLNPIEGCFSVFKAKVKAFLAAHRQRMFDQGAFLSLTEARMTLLEDAANSSIRCINRHLVTSMALHCQRALADALKMEDIQYGT
;
A
#
# COMPACT_ATOMS: atom_id res chain seq x y z
N MET A 1 14.41 -9.62 -41.09
CA MET A 1 15.00 -10.87 -40.57
C MET A 1 15.62 -11.63 -41.73
N SER A 2 16.88 -12.08 -41.62
CA SER A 2 17.53 -12.77 -42.76
C SER A 2 16.94 -14.17 -42.97
N ARG A 3 16.98 -14.68 -44.21
CA ARG A 3 16.51 -16.04 -44.55
C ARG A 3 17.20 -17.13 -43.71
N ALA A 4 18.47 -16.92 -43.38
CA ALA A 4 19.24 -17.82 -42.52
C ALA A 4 18.77 -17.81 -41.06
N THR A 5 18.39 -16.64 -40.53
CA THR A 5 17.82 -16.51 -39.18
C THR A 5 16.45 -17.18 -39.08
N ALA A 6 15.61 -16.99 -40.10
CA ALA A 6 14.28 -17.62 -40.18
C ALA A 6 14.38 -19.16 -40.16
N TYR A 7 15.32 -19.71 -40.94
CA TYR A 7 15.52 -21.16 -41.01
C TYR A 7 16.03 -21.76 -39.69
N ARG A 8 16.91 -21.05 -38.96
CA ARG A 8 17.38 -21.50 -37.64
C ARG A 8 16.27 -21.56 -36.60
N LEU A 9 15.38 -20.57 -36.58
CA LEU A 9 14.24 -20.52 -35.66
C LEU A 9 13.25 -21.67 -35.96
N CYS A 10 12.95 -21.91 -37.24
CA CYS A 10 12.12 -23.07 -37.63
C CYS A 10 12.72 -24.41 -37.25
N LYS A 11 14.06 -24.56 -37.29
CA LYS A 11 14.74 -25.81 -36.94
C LYS A 11 14.89 -26.00 -35.43
N ALA A 12 15.05 -24.92 -34.66
CA ALA A 12 15.22 -24.98 -33.20
C ALA A 12 13.89 -25.21 -32.45
N GLY A 13 12.75 -24.89 -33.06
CA GLY A 13 11.41 -25.09 -32.46
C GLY A 13 11.06 -24.11 -31.33
N ASP A 14 12.02 -23.31 -30.87
CA ASP A 14 11.85 -22.25 -29.88
C ASP A 14 12.05 -20.87 -30.53
N PRO A 15 11.03 -19.99 -30.52
CA PRO A 15 11.15 -18.63 -31.05
C PRO A 15 11.93 -17.66 -30.14
N SER A 16 12.40 -18.10 -28.96
CA SER A 16 13.15 -17.27 -28.03
C SER A 16 14.55 -16.93 -28.56
N LEU A 17 15.01 -15.70 -28.29
CA LEU A 17 16.38 -15.31 -28.59
C LEU A 17 17.32 -16.06 -27.63
N PRO A 18 18.43 -16.65 -28.12
CA PRO A 18 19.41 -17.28 -27.23
C PRO A 18 19.93 -16.26 -26.23
N ALA A 19 20.18 -16.71 -25.00
CA ALA A 19 20.76 -15.89 -23.95
C ALA A 19 22.04 -15.22 -24.50
N ARG A 20 22.07 -13.89 -24.50
CA ARG A 20 23.28 -13.15 -24.87
C ARG A 20 24.35 -13.46 -23.82
N GLY A 21 25.59 -13.64 -24.27
CA GLY A 21 26.70 -14.04 -23.39
C GLY A 21 26.81 -13.12 -22.17
N GLY A 22 26.61 -13.70 -20.98
CA GLY A 22 26.87 -13.03 -19.72
C GLY A 22 28.36 -12.95 -19.42
N ALA A 23 28.74 -12.20 -18.38
CA ALA A 23 30.10 -12.21 -17.87
C ALA A 23 30.51 -13.65 -17.52
N ARG A 24 31.71 -14.06 -17.94
CA ARG A 24 32.24 -15.40 -17.61
C ARG A 24 32.38 -15.49 -16.08
N ALA A 25 32.03 -16.65 -15.49
CA ALA A 25 32.13 -16.86 -14.05
C ALA A 25 33.53 -16.53 -13.49
N SER A 26 34.58 -16.76 -14.26
CA SER A 26 35.98 -16.43 -13.92
C SER A 26 36.29 -14.92 -13.84
N VAL A 27 35.37 -14.05 -14.29
CA VAL A 27 35.53 -12.58 -14.32
C VAL A 27 34.56 -11.90 -13.35
N VAL A 28 33.59 -12.63 -12.80
CA VAL A 28 32.62 -12.09 -11.85
C VAL A 28 33.27 -11.96 -10.48
N LYS A 29 33.61 -10.73 -10.08
CA LYS A 29 34.21 -10.44 -8.77
C LYS A 29 33.24 -10.69 -7.61
N CYS A 30 31.96 -10.38 -7.77
CA CYS A 30 30.95 -10.55 -6.73
C CYS A 30 30.18 -11.86 -6.95
N THR A 31 30.67 -12.94 -6.32
CA THR A 31 30.08 -14.28 -6.34
C THR A 31 28.85 -14.37 -5.44
N ASP A 32 28.02 -15.42 -5.62
CA ASP A 32 26.83 -15.63 -4.79
C ASP A 32 27.17 -15.88 -3.31
N GLU A 33 28.37 -16.43 -3.04
CA GLU A 33 28.91 -16.59 -1.68
C GLU A 33 29.16 -15.24 -1.00
N ILE A 34 29.79 -14.30 -1.71
CA ILE A 34 30.00 -12.92 -1.23
C ILE A 34 28.64 -12.23 -0.99
N VAL A 35 27.66 -12.46 -1.87
CA VAL A 35 26.30 -11.91 -1.67
C VAL A 35 25.66 -12.47 -0.41
N LYS A 36 25.80 -13.77 -0.14
CA LYS A 36 25.26 -14.40 1.07
C LYS A 36 25.97 -13.90 2.35
N ALA A 37 27.27 -13.61 2.28
CA ALA A 37 27.99 -12.99 3.39
C ALA A 37 27.50 -11.56 3.65
N MET A 38 27.27 -10.76 2.60
CA MET A 38 26.67 -9.43 2.73
C MET A 38 25.27 -9.48 3.34
N GLU A 39 24.44 -10.49 3.00
CA GLU A 39 23.15 -10.75 3.65
C GLU A 39 23.37 -10.99 5.17
N GLY A 40 24.30 -11.86 5.54
CA GLY A 40 24.63 -12.16 6.94
C GLY A 40 25.15 -10.96 7.73
N TYR A 41 25.96 -10.08 7.15
CA TYR A 41 26.39 -8.84 7.81
C TYR A 41 25.23 -7.89 8.06
N LEU A 42 24.30 -7.76 7.10
CA LEU A 42 23.13 -6.91 7.23
C LEU A 42 22.09 -7.48 8.20
N ASP A 43 21.99 -8.80 8.32
CA ASP A 43 21.17 -9.47 9.33
C ASP A 43 21.71 -9.22 10.76
N ALA A 44 23.03 -9.13 10.92
CA ALA A 44 23.67 -8.80 12.20
C ALA A 44 23.64 -7.30 12.52
N GLU A 45 23.90 -6.44 11.53
CA GLU A 45 23.95 -4.98 11.66
C GLU A 45 23.36 -4.30 10.42
N CYS A 46 22.07 -3.97 10.47
CA CYS A 46 21.33 -3.42 9.34
C CYS A 46 21.66 -1.96 8.97
N MET A 47 22.47 -1.28 9.80
CA MET A 47 22.88 0.13 9.62
C MET A 47 24.19 0.27 8.82
N LEU A 48 24.81 -0.84 8.41
CA LEU A 48 26.05 -0.81 7.64
C LEU A 48 25.86 -0.05 6.31
N THR A 49 26.76 0.91 6.08
CA THR A 49 26.83 1.64 4.82
C THR A 49 27.42 0.76 3.71
N LEU A 50 27.16 1.11 2.45
CA LEU A 50 27.73 0.40 1.30
C LEU A 50 29.28 0.41 1.31
N THR A 51 29.89 1.45 1.89
CA THR A 51 31.35 1.52 2.07
C THR A 51 31.83 0.52 3.10
N GLN A 52 31.18 0.48 4.27
CA GLN A 52 31.51 -0.50 5.32
C GLN A 52 31.29 -1.95 4.86
N LEU A 53 30.26 -2.20 4.04
CA LEU A 53 30.08 -3.52 3.40
C LEU A 53 31.22 -3.83 2.41
N ALA A 54 31.71 -2.84 1.66
CA ALA A 54 32.86 -3.04 0.77
C ALA A 54 34.12 -3.38 1.58
N ASP A 55 34.37 -2.67 2.67
CA ASP A 55 35.51 -2.91 3.57
C ASP A 55 35.45 -4.33 4.17
N LYS A 56 34.26 -4.77 4.63
CA LYS A 56 34.05 -6.13 5.16
C LYS A 56 34.27 -7.21 4.10
N VAL A 57 33.79 -6.99 2.88
CA VAL A 57 34.02 -7.94 1.78
C VAL A 57 35.49 -7.99 1.38
N GLN A 58 36.21 -6.86 1.41
CA GLN A 58 37.65 -6.83 1.19
C GLN A 58 38.41 -7.58 2.29
N GLU A 59 38.01 -7.41 3.55
CA GLU A 59 38.63 -8.06 4.71
C GLU A 59 38.44 -9.59 4.67
N GLU A 60 37.23 -10.07 4.40
CA GLU A 60 36.92 -11.52 4.45
C GLU A 60 37.28 -12.26 3.15
N PHE A 61 37.05 -11.66 1.99
CA PHE A 61 37.20 -12.34 0.69
C PHE A 61 38.38 -11.82 -0.14
N GLY A 62 39.07 -10.75 0.29
CA GLY A 62 40.16 -10.14 -0.48
C GLY A 62 39.71 -9.49 -1.79
N VAL A 63 38.40 -9.22 -1.95
CA VAL A 63 37.81 -8.68 -3.18
C VAL A 63 37.40 -7.23 -2.99
N GLU A 64 37.97 -6.33 -3.79
CA GLU A 64 37.50 -4.95 -3.86
C GLU A 64 36.25 -4.84 -4.74
N LEU A 65 35.14 -4.42 -4.13
CA LEU A 65 33.88 -4.14 -4.79
C LEU A 65 33.55 -2.65 -4.72
N SER A 66 32.98 -2.10 -5.80
CA SER A 66 32.42 -0.76 -5.75
C SER A 66 31.08 -0.75 -5.00
N THR A 67 30.77 0.36 -4.33
CA THR A 67 29.47 0.60 -3.68
C THR A 67 28.30 0.41 -4.65
N SER A 68 28.48 0.77 -5.93
CA SER A 68 27.50 0.55 -7.00
C SER A 68 27.25 -0.94 -7.29
N THR A 69 28.29 -1.78 -7.24
CA THR A 69 28.18 -3.24 -7.45
C THR A 69 27.43 -3.88 -6.28
N ILE A 70 27.77 -3.48 -5.05
CA ILE A 70 27.11 -3.94 -3.83
C ILE A 70 25.62 -3.55 -3.88
N SER A 71 25.31 -2.29 -4.16
CA SER A 71 23.93 -1.80 -4.30
C SER A 71 23.13 -2.58 -5.35
N ALA A 72 23.69 -2.80 -6.53
CA ALA A 72 23.03 -3.55 -7.60
C ALA A 72 22.74 -5.00 -7.16
N LYS A 73 23.67 -5.65 -6.48
CA LYS A 73 23.51 -7.04 -6.01
C LYS A 73 22.49 -7.14 -4.88
N LEU A 74 22.53 -6.25 -3.89
CA LEU A 74 21.51 -6.18 -2.83
C LEU A 74 20.11 -5.91 -3.42
N ALA A 75 20.00 -5.05 -4.43
CA ALA A 75 18.74 -4.81 -5.12
C ALA A 75 18.20 -6.07 -5.82
N THR A 76 19.05 -6.92 -6.40
CA THR A 76 18.60 -8.23 -6.94
C THR A 76 18.07 -9.18 -5.87
N LYS A 77 18.48 -8.98 -4.61
CA LYS A 77 17.99 -9.71 -3.43
C LYS A 77 16.82 -9.02 -2.73
N LEU A 78 16.30 -7.93 -3.30
CA LEU A 78 15.26 -7.08 -2.71
C LEU A 78 15.67 -6.42 -1.38
N ILE A 79 16.97 -6.37 -1.10
CA ILE A 79 17.53 -5.70 0.07
C ILE A 79 17.78 -4.25 -0.33
N THR A 80 16.93 -3.36 0.18
CA THR A 80 17.00 -1.91 -0.06
C THR A 80 17.05 -1.20 1.27
N LEU A 81 17.90 -0.18 1.38
CA LEU A 81 18.02 0.67 2.55
C LEU A 81 16.67 1.36 2.84
N LYS A 82 16.00 0.97 3.91
CA LYS A 82 14.89 1.72 4.51
C LYS A 82 15.41 2.30 5.80
N GLN A 83 15.60 3.62 5.87
CA GLN A 83 16.11 4.30 7.06
C GLN A 83 15.04 4.28 8.18
N PRO A 84 15.20 3.50 9.26
CA PRO A 84 14.23 3.47 10.37
C PRO A 84 14.28 4.77 11.19
N THR A 85 15.45 5.41 11.22
CA THR A 85 15.75 6.65 11.97
C THR A 85 14.97 7.86 11.46
N THR A 86 14.69 7.94 10.15
CA THR A 86 13.83 9.00 9.60
C THR A 86 12.36 8.82 9.98
N CYS A 87 11.93 7.60 10.25
CA CYS A 87 10.55 7.27 10.56
C CYS A 87 10.18 7.54 12.02
N ASN A 88 11.08 7.21 12.97
CA ASN A 88 10.89 7.41 14.41
C ASN A 88 11.67 8.61 14.98
N ASN A 89 11.94 9.63 14.14
CA ASN A 89 12.49 10.88 14.65
C ASN A 89 11.50 11.56 15.63
N GLU A 90 12.03 12.42 16.50
CA GLU A 90 11.24 13.13 17.52
C GLU A 90 10.07 13.94 16.92
N VAL A 91 10.25 14.50 15.72
CA VAL A 91 9.19 15.25 15.02
C VAL A 91 8.02 14.36 14.66
N ASN A 92 8.27 13.16 14.12
CA ASN A 92 7.24 12.21 13.75
C ASN A 92 6.59 11.58 14.98
N LYS A 93 7.37 11.28 16.02
CA LYS A 93 6.85 10.83 17.32
C LYS A 93 5.90 11.85 17.93
N MET A 94 6.29 13.12 17.96
CA MET A 94 5.44 14.21 18.45
C MET A 94 4.15 14.32 17.62
N LYS A 95 4.24 14.24 16.29
CA LYS A 95 3.04 14.26 15.43
C LYS A 95 2.11 13.08 15.69
N ARG A 96 2.65 11.88 15.93
CA ARG A 96 1.85 10.69 16.30
C ARG A 96 1.23 10.84 17.68
N PHE A 97 1.96 11.38 18.64
CA PHE A 97 1.47 11.69 19.97
C PHE A 97 0.28 12.66 19.91
N LEU A 98 0.44 13.78 19.19
CA LEU A 98 -0.64 14.77 19.02
C LEU A 98 -1.87 14.18 18.34
N PHE A 99 -1.67 13.38 17.29
CA PHE A 99 -2.76 12.64 16.65
C PHE A 99 -3.46 11.72 17.66
N ALA A 100 -2.70 10.92 18.41
CA ALA A 100 -3.25 9.96 19.35
C ALA A 100 -4.02 10.65 20.49
N GLN A 101 -3.51 11.79 20.97
CA GLN A 101 -4.19 12.61 21.97
C GLN A 101 -5.53 13.13 21.44
N GLN A 102 -5.56 13.77 20.28
CA GLN A 102 -6.79 14.28 19.66
C GLN A 102 -7.78 13.14 19.36
N PHE A 103 -7.29 12.00 18.90
CA PHE A 103 -8.09 10.82 18.63
C PHE A 103 -8.79 10.32 19.91
N VAL A 104 -8.06 10.19 21.02
CA VAL A 104 -8.63 9.77 22.32
C VAL A 104 -9.64 10.79 22.85
N GLU A 105 -9.39 12.08 22.68
CA GLU A 105 -10.35 13.13 23.06
C GLU A 105 -11.68 13.01 22.30
N HIS A 106 -11.63 12.77 20.99
CA HIS A 106 -12.83 12.54 20.18
C HIS A 106 -13.55 11.23 20.56
N GLN A 107 -12.81 10.17 20.86
CA GLN A 107 -13.39 8.94 21.40
C GLN A 107 -14.10 9.18 22.74
N ALA A 108 -13.50 9.94 23.65
CA ALA A 108 -14.08 10.27 24.95
C ALA A 108 -15.33 11.16 24.83
N LYS A 109 -15.38 12.05 23.83
CA LYS A 109 -16.58 12.84 23.50
C LYS A 109 -17.69 12.00 22.87
N GLY A 110 -17.37 10.80 22.39
CA GLY A 110 -18.30 9.93 21.67
C GLY A 110 -18.57 10.41 20.25
N ASP A 111 -17.59 11.06 19.61
CA ASP A 111 -17.69 11.51 18.23
C ASP A 111 -17.65 10.32 17.25
N TYR A 112 -18.24 10.51 16.06
CA TYR A 112 -18.30 9.46 15.04
C TYR A 112 -17.03 9.51 14.18
N ILE A 113 -16.13 8.54 14.37
CA ILE A 113 -14.83 8.51 13.68
C ILE A 113 -14.91 7.63 12.43
N VAL A 114 -14.53 8.20 11.29
CA VAL A 114 -14.42 7.51 10.00
C VAL A 114 -13.01 7.66 9.47
N TYR A 115 -12.41 6.56 9.01
CA TYR A 115 -11.15 6.63 8.28
C TYR A 115 -11.43 6.77 6.78
N TYR A 116 -10.59 7.54 6.11
CA TYR A 116 -10.60 7.76 4.68
C TYR A 116 -9.18 7.62 4.14
N ASP A 117 -9.05 6.86 3.05
CA ASP A 117 -7.78 6.65 2.36
C ASP A 117 -8.05 6.09 0.97
N GLU A 118 -7.05 6.10 0.10
CA GLU A 118 -7.14 5.59 -1.26
C GLU A 118 -6.09 4.51 -1.54
N THR A 119 -6.39 3.65 -2.53
CA THR A 119 -5.46 2.59 -2.86
C THR A 119 -5.42 2.23 -4.33
N ASN A 120 -4.21 2.13 -4.86
CA ASN A 120 -3.97 1.70 -6.23
C ASN A 120 -3.88 0.16 -6.30
N TYR A 121 -4.43 -0.39 -7.38
CA TYR A 121 -4.27 -1.80 -7.77
C TYR A 121 -4.17 -1.89 -9.30
N ASN A 122 -3.43 -2.89 -9.80
CA ASN A 122 -3.17 -3.03 -11.24
C ASN A 122 -3.14 -4.51 -11.66
N LEU A 123 -3.04 -4.77 -12.97
CA LEU A 123 -3.05 -6.13 -13.53
C LEU A 123 -1.84 -6.97 -13.15
N PHE A 124 -0.69 -6.34 -12.87
CA PHE A 124 0.55 -7.03 -12.51
C PHE A 124 0.55 -7.57 -11.08
N CYS A 125 -0.57 -7.44 -10.37
CA CYS A 125 -0.70 -7.89 -8.99
C CYS A 125 -0.94 -9.41 -8.82
N MET A 126 -1.06 -10.21 -9.89
CA MET A 126 -1.41 -11.65 -9.79
C MET A 126 -0.44 -12.47 -8.89
N HIS A 127 -0.99 -13.25 -7.95
CA HIS A 127 -0.26 -14.37 -7.31
C HIS A 127 -0.39 -15.64 -8.16
N SER A 128 0.64 -16.48 -8.13
CA SER A 128 0.70 -17.75 -8.87
C SER A 128 -0.16 -18.89 -8.27
N GLN A 129 -0.73 -18.75 -7.06
CA GLN A 129 -1.69 -19.72 -6.51
C GLN A 129 -2.67 -19.07 -5.51
N GLY A 130 -3.93 -19.53 -5.46
CA GLY A 130 -4.93 -19.12 -4.47
C GLY A 130 -6.05 -20.16 -4.31
N ARG A 131 -6.48 -20.39 -3.06
CA ARG A 131 -7.66 -21.21 -2.69
C ARG A 131 -8.83 -20.28 -2.35
N ALA A 132 -10.06 -20.66 -2.73
CA ALA A 132 -11.27 -19.87 -2.49
C ALA A 132 -12.25 -20.61 -1.57
N ALA A 133 -12.86 -19.89 -0.62
CA ALA A 133 -14.00 -20.37 0.16
C ALA A 133 -15.28 -19.61 -0.25
N LYS A 134 -16.40 -20.34 -0.33
CA LYS A 134 -17.79 -19.85 -0.54
C LYS A 134 -18.38 -19.34 0.78
N GLY A 135 -19.12 -18.22 0.77
CA GLY A 135 -20.00 -17.83 1.89
C GLY A 135 -20.50 -16.37 1.86
N LYS A 136 -21.71 -16.12 2.40
CA LYS A 136 -22.65 -14.99 2.17
C LYS A 136 -22.60 -13.81 3.18
N LEU A 137 -23.13 -12.66 2.70
CA LEU A 137 -23.85 -11.50 3.31
C LEU A 137 -23.69 -11.09 4.81
N SER A 138 -23.29 -9.83 5.05
CA SER A 138 -24.01 -8.74 5.75
C SER A 138 -23.09 -7.48 5.88
N VAL A 139 -23.60 -6.28 5.60
CA VAL A 139 -22.90 -4.99 5.70
C VAL A 139 -23.80 -4.04 6.46
N GLU A 140 -23.51 -3.74 7.73
CA GLU A 140 -24.22 -2.64 8.40
C GLU A 140 -23.35 -1.68 9.24
N ASP A 141 -22.11 -2.01 9.67
CA ASP A 141 -21.21 -0.98 10.27
C ASP A 141 -19.72 -1.25 10.00
N GLY A 142 -19.30 -1.28 8.73
CA GLY A 142 -17.92 -1.51 8.33
C GLY A 142 -17.42 -0.48 7.32
N LEU A 143 -17.70 -0.72 6.03
CA LEU A 143 -17.41 0.21 4.94
C LEU A 143 -18.54 1.24 4.81
N VAL A 144 -18.22 2.53 4.93
CA VAL A 144 -19.19 3.63 4.80
C VAL A 144 -19.48 3.93 3.32
N LEU A 145 -18.43 4.22 2.56
CA LEU A 145 -18.51 4.59 1.16
C LEU A 145 -17.24 4.13 0.44
N TYR A 146 -17.35 3.77 -0.84
CA TYR A 146 -16.20 3.57 -1.71
C TYR A 146 -16.51 4.11 -3.10
N GLN A 147 -15.47 4.51 -3.82
CA GLN A 147 -15.58 4.94 -5.20
C GLN A 147 -14.41 4.35 -5.99
N LEU A 148 -14.72 3.82 -7.18
CA LEU A 148 -13.68 3.42 -8.14
C LEU A 148 -13.38 4.62 -9.04
N GLN A 149 -12.10 4.93 -9.20
CA GLN A 149 -11.64 6.01 -10.04
C GLN A 149 -10.58 5.52 -11.02
N ARG A 150 -10.72 5.93 -12.28
CA ARG A 150 -9.69 5.70 -13.30
C ARG A 150 -8.71 6.88 -13.28
N GLY A 151 -7.41 6.59 -13.20
CA GLY A 151 -6.36 7.60 -13.20
C GLY A 151 -6.16 8.27 -11.84
N SER A 152 -5.47 9.41 -11.85
CA SER A 152 -5.09 10.13 -10.64
C SER A 152 -6.25 10.86 -9.99
N ILE A 153 -6.27 10.89 -8.66
CA ILE A 153 -7.22 11.66 -7.86
C ILE A 153 -6.71 13.09 -7.74
N ARG A 154 -7.58 14.06 -8.04
CA ARG A 154 -7.29 15.50 -7.91
C ARG A 154 -7.87 16.01 -6.59
N MET A 155 -7.34 17.13 -6.10
CA MET A 155 -7.75 17.73 -4.82
C MET A 155 -9.25 18.07 -4.75
N ASP A 156 -9.83 18.53 -5.87
CA ASP A 156 -11.27 18.83 -5.97
C ASP A 156 -12.14 17.57 -5.85
N VAL A 157 -11.73 16.49 -6.51
CA VAL A 157 -12.40 15.19 -6.42
C VAL A 157 -12.29 14.62 -5.01
N ASN A 158 -11.12 14.73 -4.39
CA ASN A 158 -10.89 14.30 -3.02
C ASN A 158 -11.81 15.02 -2.02
N ALA A 159 -11.85 16.36 -2.06
CA ALA A 159 -12.69 17.14 -1.16
C ALA A 159 -14.19 16.81 -1.33
N ALA A 160 -14.66 16.67 -2.58
CA ALA A 160 -16.02 16.25 -2.86
C ALA A 160 -16.34 14.84 -2.32
N PHE A 161 -15.37 13.94 -2.33
CA PHE A 161 -15.54 12.59 -1.77
C PHE A 161 -15.59 12.62 -0.24
N VAL A 162 -14.75 13.41 0.43
CA VAL A 162 -14.83 13.60 1.90
C VAL A 162 -16.19 14.18 2.31
N LYS A 163 -16.72 15.15 1.54
CA LYS A 163 -18.08 15.64 1.73
C LYS A 163 -19.14 14.54 1.57
N SER A 164 -18.99 13.70 0.54
CA SER A 164 -19.90 12.57 0.31
C SER A 164 -19.87 11.57 1.47
N ILE A 165 -18.71 11.31 2.07
CA ILE A 165 -18.57 10.51 3.29
C ILE A 165 -19.35 11.16 4.44
N TYR A 166 -19.13 12.45 4.68
CA TYR A 166 -19.83 13.19 5.73
C TYR A 166 -21.35 13.12 5.59
N GLU A 167 -21.88 13.38 4.39
CA GLU A 167 -23.31 13.28 4.11
C GLU A 167 -23.83 11.84 4.28
N ALA A 168 -23.09 10.83 3.82
CA ALA A 168 -23.45 9.43 4.00
C ALA A 168 -23.53 9.04 5.49
N VAL A 169 -22.56 9.49 6.30
CA VAL A 169 -22.56 9.28 7.76
C VAL A 169 -23.79 9.92 8.38
N LYS A 170 -24.05 11.21 8.09
CA LYS A 170 -25.19 11.96 8.66
C LYS A 170 -26.54 11.33 8.34
N ASN A 171 -26.67 10.75 7.15
CA ASN A 171 -27.90 10.09 6.71
C ASN A 171 -28.05 8.65 7.24
N SER A 172 -26.97 8.02 7.73
CA SER A 172 -27.01 6.66 8.26
C SER A 172 -27.93 6.55 9.49
N GLU A 173 -28.59 5.40 9.63
CA GLU A 173 -29.41 5.11 10.81
C GLU A 173 -28.54 5.06 12.07
N THR A 174 -27.34 4.50 11.99
CA THR A 174 -26.38 4.44 13.08
C THR A 174 -26.09 5.85 13.63
N TYR A 175 -25.78 6.82 12.77
CA TYR A 175 -25.52 8.18 13.23
C TYR A 175 -26.77 8.82 13.83
N ARG A 176 -27.92 8.74 13.14
CA ARG A 176 -29.17 9.36 13.62
C ARG A 176 -29.64 8.80 14.97
N ASN A 177 -29.44 7.51 15.21
CA ASN A 177 -29.91 6.84 16.42
C ASN A 177 -28.93 6.97 17.60
N PHE A 178 -27.62 6.97 17.35
CA PHE A 178 -26.61 6.85 18.41
C PHE A 178 -25.63 8.03 18.52
N TYR A 179 -25.50 8.86 17.47
CA TYR A 179 -24.50 9.93 17.38
C TYR A 179 -25.11 11.30 17.04
N GLY A 180 -26.43 11.47 17.17
CA GLY A 180 -27.11 12.74 16.92
C GLY A 180 -26.50 13.89 17.72
N GLY A 181 -26.06 14.94 17.01
CA GLY A 181 -25.40 16.11 17.61
C GLY A 181 -23.92 15.93 17.95
N LYS A 182 -23.30 14.79 17.59
CA LYS A 182 -21.86 14.56 17.73
C LYS A 182 -21.10 14.93 16.47
N SER A 183 -19.84 15.33 16.62
CA SER A 183 -19.01 15.63 15.47
C SER A 183 -18.72 14.37 14.64
N VAL A 184 -18.55 14.56 13.33
CA VAL A 184 -18.06 13.51 12.42
C VAL A 184 -16.58 13.77 12.19
N VAL A 185 -15.73 12.86 12.66
CA VAL A 185 -14.27 13.00 12.57
C VAL A 185 -13.77 12.14 11.42
N THR A 186 -13.29 12.75 10.34
CA THR A 186 -12.68 12.04 9.21
C THR A 186 -11.17 12.01 9.38
N VAL A 187 -10.62 10.81 9.54
CA VAL A 187 -9.18 10.55 9.64
C VAL A 187 -8.63 10.31 8.24
N LEU A 188 -7.58 11.05 7.87
CA LEU A 188 -6.93 10.96 6.57
C LEU A 188 -5.41 11.08 6.68
N ASP A 189 -4.70 10.59 5.68
CA ASP A 189 -3.25 10.76 5.59
C ASP A 189 -2.87 12.17 5.07
N ASN A 190 -1.56 12.42 4.93
CA ASN A 190 -1.03 13.68 4.41
C ASN A 190 -0.60 13.61 2.94
N ALA A 191 -1.30 12.82 2.12
CA ALA A 191 -1.03 12.75 0.69
C ALA A 191 -1.21 14.12 0.00
N PRO A 192 -0.46 14.41 -1.08
CA PRO A 192 -0.63 15.66 -1.83
C PRO A 192 -2.05 15.89 -2.37
N ALA A 193 -2.81 14.83 -2.63
CA ALA A 193 -4.21 14.90 -3.05
C ALA A 193 -5.12 15.49 -1.96
N HIS A 194 -4.70 15.42 -0.69
CA HIS A 194 -5.45 15.93 0.45
C HIS A 194 -5.14 17.39 0.78
N ASN A 195 -4.23 18.04 0.05
CA ASN A 195 -3.94 19.45 0.27
C ASN A 195 -5.20 20.30 0.04
N GLN A 196 -5.40 21.32 0.88
CA GLN A 196 -6.54 22.25 0.82
C GLN A 196 -7.93 21.61 1.08
N THR A 197 -7.99 20.36 1.55
CA THR A 197 -9.27 19.69 1.83
C THR A 197 -10.09 20.47 2.86
N GLU A 198 -9.44 20.99 3.91
CA GLU A 198 -10.05 21.85 4.93
C GLU A 198 -10.69 23.10 4.31
N THR A 199 -9.91 23.87 3.53
CA THR A 199 -10.36 25.12 2.92
C THR A 199 -11.56 24.89 2.00
N ARG A 200 -11.50 23.85 1.17
CA ARG A 200 -12.59 23.51 0.23
C ARG A 200 -13.86 23.08 0.95
N LEU A 201 -13.73 22.30 2.01
CA LEU A 201 -14.89 21.86 2.79
C LEU A 201 -15.51 23.02 3.59
N VAL A 202 -14.71 23.97 4.08
CA VAL A 202 -15.24 25.19 4.72
C VAL A 202 -16.04 26.03 3.73
N GLU A 203 -15.55 26.20 2.50
CA GLU A 203 -16.29 26.91 1.44
C GLU A 203 -17.64 26.23 1.10
N GLU A 204 -17.69 24.90 1.13
CA GLU A 204 -18.88 24.14 0.74
C GLU A 204 -19.87 23.84 1.88
N LEU A 205 -19.38 23.54 3.09
CA LEU A 205 -20.18 23.13 4.25
C LEU A 205 -20.37 24.26 5.28
N GLY A 206 -19.58 25.34 5.16
CA GLY A 206 -19.55 26.45 6.10
C GLY A 206 -18.62 26.22 7.30
N GLU A 207 -18.14 27.32 7.89
CA GLU A 207 -17.22 27.33 9.04
C GLU A 207 -17.78 26.65 10.30
N HIS A 208 -19.10 26.47 10.39
CA HIS A 208 -19.80 25.92 11.55
C HIS A 208 -20.26 24.46 11.36
N SER A 209 -19.75 23.76 10.34
CA SER A 209 -20.01 22.33 10.22
C SER A 209 -19.39 21.56 11.39
N ASP A 210 -19.99 20.44 11.79
CA ASP A 210 -19.45 19.55 12.82
C ASP A 210 -18.56 18.44 12.23
N LEU A 211 -18.07 18.66 11.01
CA LEU A 211 -17.05 17.86 10.36
C LEU A 211 -15.66 18.28 10.87
N VAL A 212 -14.92 17.32 11.40
CA VAL A 212 -13.54 17.50 11.87
C VAL A 212 -12.62 16.66 11.01
N LEU A 213 -11.56 17.25 10.48
CA LEU A 213 -10.49 16.51 9.79
C LEU A 213 -9.34 16.24 10.75
N LEU A 214 -9.01 14.96 10.92
CA LEU A 214 -7.91 14.53 11.78
C LEU A 214 -6.80 13.89 10.92
N ARG A 215 -5.67 14.59 10.79
CA ARG A 215 -4.56 14.15 9.92
C ARG A 215 -3.60 13.21 10.63
N LEU A 216 -3.29 12.10 10.00
CA LEU A 216 -2.25 11.18 10.47
C LEU A 216 -0.87 11.82 10.38
N GLY A 217 -0.01 11.55 11.37
CA GLY A 217 1.40 11.91 11.30
C GLY A 217 2.08 11.24 10.10
N PRO A 218 3.11 11.87 9.49
CA PRO A 218 3.90 11.26 8.43
C PRO A 218 4.38 9.87 8.83
N TYR A 219 4.36 8.95 7.86
CA TYR A 219 4.77 7.57 8.07
C TYR A 219 4.03 6.96 9.29
N SER A 220 2.70 6.94 9.27
CA SER A 220 1.93 6.34 10.38
C SER A 220 0.87 5.34 9.92
N PRO A 221 1.18 4.41 8.99
CA PRO A 221 0.19 3.46 8.46
C PRO A 221 -0.35 2.51 9.54
N MET A 222 0.42 2.23 10.59
CA MET A 222 -0.03 1.42 11.73
C MET A 222 -1.12 2.07 12.58
N LEU A 223 -1.32 3.38 12.46
CA LEU A 223 -2.43 4.11 13.07
C LEU A 223 -3.66 4.17 12.15
N ASN A 224 -3.58 3.60 10.94
CA ASN A 224 -4.64 3.56 9.95
C ASN A 224 -5.15 2.12 9.73
N PRO A 225 -6.32 1.74 10.26
CA PRO A 225 -6.87 0.41 10.07
C PRO A 225 -7.26 0.11 8.61
N ILE A 226 -7.40 1.13 7.76
CA ILE A 226 -7.72 0.93 6.34
C ILE A 226 -6.59 0.22 5.60
N GLU A 227 -5.33 0.44 5.98
CA GLU A 227 -4.17 -0.20 5.34
C GLU A 227 -4.26 -1.74 5.37
N GLY A 228 -4.70 -2.28 6.51
CA GLY A 228 -4.98 -3.71 6.65
C GLY A 228 -6.18 -4.17 5.81
N CYS A 229 -7.24 -3.36 5.75
CA CYS A 229 -8.41 -3.64 4.91
C CYS A 229 -8.04 -3.66 3.42
N PHE A 230 -7.22 -2.71 2.96
CA PHE A 230 -6.71 -2.65 1.59
C PHE A 230 -5.82 -3.84 1.26
N SER A 231 -5.02 -4.31 2.21
CA SER A 231 -4.20 -5.51 2.02
C SER A 231 -5.07 -6.74 1.72
N VAL A 232 -6.15 -6.95 2.49
CA VAL A 232 -7.10 -8.05 2.26
C VAL A 232 -7.87 -7.86 0.95
N PHE A 233 -8.33 -6.64 0.66
CA PHE A 233 -9.02 -6.31 -0.59
C PHE A 233 -8.14 -6.59 -1.81
N LYS A 234 -6.90 -6.11 -1.80
CA LYS A 234 -5.94 -6.38 -2.88
C LYS A 234 -5.70 -7.88 -3.02
N ALA A 235 -5.56 -8.64 -1.94
CA ALA A 235 -5.41 -10.09 -2.03
C ALA A 235 -6.60 -10.77 -2.74
N LYS A 236 -7.84 -10.31 -2.49
CA LYS A 236 -9.05 -10.80 -3.17
C LYS A 236 -9.09 -10.39 -4.65
N VAL A 237 -8.76 -9.14 -4.96
CA VAL A 237 -8.64 -8.66 -6.35
C VAL A 237 -7.63 -9.51 -7.11
N LYS A 238 -6.46 -9.78 -6.51
CA LYS A 238 -5.42 -10.64 -7.09
C LYS A 238 -5.91 -12.05 -7.40
N ALA A 239 -6.65 -12.66 -6.47
CA ALA A 239 -7.25 -13.98 -6.67
C ALA A 239 -8.28 -13.98 -7.80
N PHE A 240 -9.12 -12.95 -7.89
CA PHE A 240 -10.08 -12.79 -8.98
C PHE A 240 -9.36 -12.66 -10.33
N LEU A 241 -8.35 -11.80 -10.42
CA LEU A 241 -7.58 -11.59 -11.65
C LEU A 241 -6.87 -12.86 -12.11
N ALA A 242 -6.32 -13.65 -11.18
CA ALA A 242 -5.69 -14.94 -11.49
C ALA A 242 -6.70 -15.94 -12.10
N ALA A 243 -7.93 -15.99 -11.58
CA ALA A 243 -9.00 -16.85 -12.11
C ALA A 243 -9.54 -16.38 -13.48
N HIS A 244 -9.35 -15.11 -13.83
CA HIS A 244 -9.84 -14.50 -15.07
C HIS A 244 -8.70 -14.07 -16.01
N ARG A 245 -7.53 -14.71 -15.90
CA ARG A 245 -6.31 -14.34 -16.62
C ARG A 245 -6.50 -14.25 -18.14
N GLN A 246 -7.32 -15.12 -18.71
CA GLN A 246 -7.67 -15.12 -20.14
C GLN A 246 -8.25 -13.77 -20.61
N ARG A 247 -9.06 -13.10 -19.78
CA ARG A 247 -9.68 -11.80 -20.10
C ARG A 247 -8.65 -10.67 -20.22
N MET A 248 -7.41 -10.87 -19.77
CA MET A 248 -6.35 -9.85 -19.89
C MET A 248 -5.76 -9.73 -21.29
N PHE A 249 -5.88 -10.79 -22.09
CA PHE A 249 -5.33 -10.88 -23.44
C PHE A 249 -6.42 -10.86 -24.52
N ASP A 250 -7.67 -10.92 -24.12
CA ASP A 250 -8.82 -10.88 -25.01
C ASP A 250 -9.46 -9.49 -24.99
N GLN A 251 -9.47 -8.83 -26.14
CA GLN A 251 -10.18 -7.56 -26.33
C GLN A 251 -11.70 -7.76 -26.35
N GLY A 252 -12.18 -8.93 -26.77
CA GLY A 252 -13.60 -9.20 -26.96
C GLY A 252 -14.29 -8.11 -27.78
N ALA A 253 -15.41 -7.60 -27.25
CA ALA A 253 -16.22 -6.54 -27.87
C ALA A 253 -15.77 -5.11 -27.51
N PHE A 254 -14.71 -4.94 -26.72
CA PHE A 254 -14.27 -3.61 -26.28
C PHE A 254 -13.51 -2.87 -27.40
N LEU A 255 -13.52 -1.54 -27.35
CA LEU A 255 -12.84 -0.68 -28.33
C LEU A 255 -11.31 -0.83 -28.30
N SER A 256 -10.74 -1.24 -27.17
CA SER A 256 -9.32 -1.49 -27.03
C SER A 256 -9.03 -2.52 -25.94
N LEU A 257 -7.84 -3.13 -25.99
CA LEU A 257 -7.33 -3.96 -24.89
C LEU A 257 -7.23 -3.18 -23.58
N THR A 258 -6.96 -1.87 -23.62
CA THR A 258 -6.93 -1.03 -22.41
C THR A 258 -8.31 -1.00 -21.77
N GLU A 259 -9.37 -0.78 -22.55
CA GLU A 259 -10.73 -0.72 -22.01
C GLU A 259 -11.21 -2.07 -21.48
N ALA A 260 -10.91 -3.16 -22.19
CA ALA A 260 -11.20 -4.51 -21.72
C ALA A 260 -10.53 -4.80 -20.36
N ARG A 261 -9.28 -4.37 -20.21
CA ARG A 261 -8.50 -4.53 -18.97
C ARG A 261 -8.98 -3.63 -17.85
N MET A 262 -9.37 -2.39 -18.13
CA MET A 262 -9.95 -1.50 -17.12
C MET A 262 -11.27 -2.05 -16.59
N THR A 263 -12.13 -2.55 -17.47
CA THR A 263 -13.38 -3.21 -17.09
C THR A 263 -13.11 -4.46 -16.23
N LEU A 264 -12.09 -5.26 -16.58
CA LEU A 264 -11.69 -6.42 -15.77
C LEU A 264 -11.23 -6.02 -14.35
N LEU A 265 -10.51 -4.90 -14.21
CA LEU A 265 -10.10 -4.37 -12.90
C LEU A 265 -11.31 -3.92 -12.07
N GLU A 266 -12.26 -3.23 -12.69
CA GLU A 266 -13.51 -2.79 -12.05
C GLU A 266 -14.35 -3.99 -11.60
N ASP A 267 -14.50 -5.01 -12.44
CA ASP A 267 -15.16 -6.27 -12.08
C ASP A 267 -14.46 -6.94 -10.88
N ALA A 268 -13.13 -6.98 -10.89
CA ALA A 268 -12.36 -7.58 -9.81
C ALA A 268 -12.56 -6.84 -8.49
N ALA A 269 -12.58 -5.50 -8.52
CA ALA A 269 -12.84 -4.68 -7.36
C ALA A 269 -14.28 -4.86 -6.84
N ASN A 270 -15.28 -4.79 -7.72
CA ASN A 270 -16.69 -4.95 -7.35
C ASN A 270 -16.99 -6.35 -6.79
N SER A 271 -16.33 -7.39 -7.32
CA SER A 271 -16.42 -8.76 -6.79
C SER A 271 -15.73 -8.91 -5.42
N SER A 272 -14.68 -8.12 -5.17
CA SER A 272 -13.83 -8.25 -3.99
C SER A 272 -14.23 -7.34 -2.83
N ILE A 273 -14.86 -6.19 -3.07
CA ILE A 273 -15.10 -5.14 -2.06
C ILE A 273 -15.83 -5.64 -0.81
N ARG A 274 -16.67 -6.67 -0.98
CA ARG A 274 -17.42 -7.31 0.10
C ARG A 274 -16.54 -7.99 1.16
N CYS A 275 -15.25 -8.18 0.91
CA CYS A 275 -14.33 -8.66 1.95
C CYS A 275 -14.12 -7.63 3.07
N ILE A 276 -14.33 -6.33 2.79
CA ILE A 276 -14.29 -5.26 3.79
C ILE A 276 -15.63 -5.22 4.52
N ASN A 277 -15.80 -6.14 5.46
CA ASN A 277 -16.97 -6.20 6.34
C ASN A 277 -16.62 -5.65 7.74
N ARG A 278 -17.66 -5.46 8.57
CA ARG A 278 -17.52 -4.96 9.94
C ARG A 278 -16.48 -5.74 10.74
N HIS A 279 -16.49 -7.07 10.66
CA HIS A 279 -15.54 -7.89 11.43
C HIS A 279 -14.09 -7.62 11.03
N LEU A 280 -13.80 -7.50 9.72
CA LEU A 280 -12.46 -7.15 9.26
C LEU A 280 -12.06 -5.76 9.78
N VAL A 281 -12.94 -4.76 9.61
CA VAL A 281 -12.69 -3.37 10.06
C VAL A 281 -12.44 -3.32 11.57
N THR A 282 -13.26 -3.98 12.38
CA THR A 282 -13.07 -4.06 13.83
C THR A 282 -11.77 -4.76 14.20
N SER A 283 -11.40 -5.83 13.49
CA SER A 283 -10.12 -6.51 13.71
C SER A 283 -8.93 -5.59 13.42
N MET A 284 -8.97 -4.86 12.30
CA MET A 284 -7.90 -3.92 11.93
C MET A 284 -7.82 -2.75 12.91
N ALA A 285 -8.96 -2.20 13.34
CA ALA A 285 -9.01 -1.16 14.36
C ALA A 285 -8.42 -1.63 15.70
N LEU A 286 -8.69 -2.88 16.11
CA LEU A 286 -8.10 -3.48 17.31
C LEU A 286 -6.57 -3.61 17.19
N HIS A 287 -6.07 -3.98 16.01
CA HIS A 287 -4.62 -4.03 15.76
C HIS A 287 -3.96 -2.65 15.91
N CYS A 288 -4.61 -1.57 15.46
CA CYS A 288 -4.12 -0.20 15.61
C CYS A 288 -4.06 0.29 17.06
N GLN A 289 -4.82 -0.30 18.00
CA GLN A 289 -4.85 0.16 19.39
C GLN A 289 -3.49 0.06 20.09
N ARG A 290 -2.69 -0.95 19.77
CA ARG A 290 -1.33 -1.09 20.32
C ARG A 290 -0.45 0.08 19.87
N ALA A 291 -0.43 0.34 18.56
CA ALA A 291 0.31 1.46 18.01
C ALA A 291 -0.17 2.82 18.55
N LEU A 292 -1.48 2.96 18.81
CA LEU A 292 -2.03 4.17 19.45
C LEU A 292 -1.50 4.35 20.88
N ALA A 293 -1.44 3.27 21.68
CA ALA A 293 -0.89 3.31 23.02
C ALA A 293 0.61 3.65 23.03
N ASP A 294 1.37 3.08 22.09
CA ASP A 294 2.80 3.37 21.94
C ASP A 294 3.03 4.82 21.49
N ALA A 295 2.17 5.35 20.61
CA ALA A 295 2.19 6.75 20.19
C ALA A 295 1.95 7.72 21.35
N LEU A 296 1.03 7.40 22.27
CA LEU A 296 0.76 8.21 23.47
C LEU A 296 1.96 8.24 24.44
N LYS A 297 2.82 7.23 24.39
CA LYS A 297 4.05 7.19 25.20
C LYS A 297 5.28 7.74 24.47
N MET A 298 5.12 8.19 23.22
CA MET A 298 6.21 8.57 22.33
C MET A 298 7.26 7.44 22.10
N GLU A 299 6.81 6.19 22.19
CA GLU A 299 7.66 5.02 21.95
C GLU A 299 7.98 4.84 20.46
N ASP A 300 9.04 4.11 20.17
CA ASP A 300 9.35 3.68 18.80
C ASP A 300 8.29 2.68 18.34
N ILE A 301 7.68 2.94 17.19
CA ILE A 301 6.68 2.05 16.60
C ILE A 301 7.28 1.37 15.38
N GLN A 302 7.18 0.04 15.32
CA GLN A 302 7.69 -0.75 14.20
C GLN A 302 6.76 -0.67 12.98
N TYR A 303 7.36 -0.71 11.78
CA TYR A 303 6.64 -0.74 10.51
C TYR A 303 6.56 -2.16 9.98
N GLY A 304 5.33 -2.62 9.73
CA GLY A 304 5.09 -3.88 9.05
C GLY A 304 5.42 -5.09 9.91
N THR A 305 4.39 -5.86 10.22
CA THR A 305 4.51 -7.31 10.46
C THR A 305 3.96 -8.02 9.25
#